data_AF-A0A970P8Y2-F1
#
_entry.id   AF-A0A970P8Y2-F1
#
_cell.length_a   1.000
_cell.length_b   1.000
_cell.length_c   1.000
_cell.angle_alpha   90.00
_cell.angle_beta   90.00
_cell.angle_gamma   90.00
#
_symmetry.space_group_name_H-M   'P 1'
#
loop_
_entity.id
_entity.type
_entity.pdbx_description
1 polymer ?
#
loop_
_entity_poly.entity_id
_entity_poly.type
_entity_poly.pdbx_seq_one_letter_code
_entity_poly.pdbx_strand_id
1 'polypeptide(L)' 'MDTDIKLVDIEPVFTDEVFRTPLKFGTGIIEAITSLTVKATVENRTGQTAEGLGNILLSDIWGYPSAEMSHE' A
#
# COMPACT_ATOMS: atom_id res chain seq x y z
N MET A 1 -21.27 -0.44 -22.31
CA MET A 1 -20.22 -1.36 -21.81
C MET A 1 -20.42 -1.45 -20.33
N ASP A 2 -20.57 -2.65 -19.79
CA ASP A 2 -20.79 -2.85 -18.37
C ASP A 2 -19.43 -3.10 -17.71
N THR A 3 -18.80 -2.01 -17.24
CA THR A 3 -17.40 -1.98 -16.76
C THR A 3 -17.28 -2.18 -15.25
N ASP A 4 -18.41 -2.35 -14.56
CA ASP A 4 -18.42 -2.53 -13.11
C ASP A 4 -17.77 -3.87 -12.74
N ILE A 5 -16.94 -3.83 -11.71
CA ILE A 5 -16.23 -4.98 -11.14
C ILE A 5 -16.38 -5.00 -9.62
N LYS A 6 -16.27 -6.19 -9.03
CA LYS A 6 -16.15 -6.40 -7.58
C LYS A 6 -14.84 -7.11 -7.27
N LEU A 7 -14.28 -6.86 -6.08
CA LEU A 7 -13.19 -7.67 -5.54
C LEU A 7 -13.72 -9.04 -5.14
N VAL A 8 -13.00 -10.09 -5.53
CA VAL A 8 -13.33 -11.48 -5.15
C VAL A 8 -12.21 -12.14 -4.35
N ASP A 9 -10.97 -11.65 -4.48
CA ASP A 9 -9.85 -12.10 -3.66
C ASP A 9 -8.79 -11.00 -3.49
N ILE A 10 -8.08 -11.04 -2.37
CA ILE A 10 -7.04 -10.10 -1.97
C ILE A 10 -5.92 -10.88 -1.28
N GLU A 11 -4.73 -10.88 -1.88
CA GLU A 11 -3.54 -11.54 -1.36
C GLU A 11 -2.48 -10.50 -0.96
N PRO A 12 -2.33 -10.17 0.34
CA PRO A 12 -1.35 -9.20 0.81
C PRO A 12 0.03 -9.83 1.01
N VAL A 13 1.07 -9.10 0.59
CA VAL A 13 2.48 -9.42 0.84
C VAL A 13 3.14 -8.20 1.46
N PHE A 14 3.75 -8.41 2.63
CA PHE A 14 4.51 -7.39 3.35
C PHE A 14 6.00 -7.66 3.16
N THR A 15 6.75 -6.64 2.74
CA THR A 15 8.21 -6.68 2.65
C THR A 15 8.80 -5.49 3.40
N ASP A 16 9.93 -5.71 4.06
CA ASP A 16 10.70 -4.61 4.64
C ASP A 16 11.69 -4.11 3.60
N GLU A 17 11.56 -2.83 3.25
CA GLU A 17 12.37 -2.17 2.23
C GLU A 17 13.29 -1.15 2.89
N VAL A 18 14.57 -1.15 2.51
CA VAL A 18 15.54 -0.14 2.95
C VAL A 18 15.69 0.90 1.85
N PHE A 19 15.50 2.17 2.17
CA PHE A 19 15.71 3.24 1.20
C PHE A 19 17.20 3.40 0.88
N ARG A 20 17.53 3.52 -0.41
CA ARG A 20 18.90 3.84 -0.86
C ARG A 20 19.42 5.16 -0.26
N THR A 21 18.52 6.10 0.00
CA THR A 21 18.81 7.38 0.66
C THR A 21 17.62 7.69 1.56
N PRO A 22 17.85 8.09 2.84
CA PRO A 22 16.75 8.31 3.76
C PRO A 22 15.71 9.30 3.20
N LEU A 23 14.44 8.94 3.33
CA LEU A 23 13.33 9.79 2.91
C LEU A 23 13.01 10.79 4.02
N LYS A 24 13.09 12.08 3.72
CA LYS A 24 12.65 13.15 4.62
C LYS A 24 11.19 13.49 4.32
N PHE A 25 10.29 13.29 5.28
CA PHE A 25 8.89 13.67 5.14
C PHE A 25 8.41 14.37 6.41
N GLY A 26 7.92 15.61 6.26
CA GLY A 26 7.61 16.47 7.39
C GLY A 26 8.80 16.62 8.33
N THR A 27 8.59 16.30 9.60
CA THR A 27 9.65 16.30 10.63
C THR A 27 10.40 14.97 10.73
N GLY A 28 9.87 13.88 10.16
CA GLY A 28 10.44 12.53 10.23
C GLY A 28 11.52 12.23 9.19
N ILE A 29 12.37 11.26 9.48
CA ILE A 29 13.33 10.65 8.55
C ILE A 29 13.01 9.15 8.52
N ILE A 30 12.87 8.58 7.33
CA ILE A 30 12.54 7.16 7.13
C ILE A 30 13.71 6.50 6.39
N GLU A 31 14.36 5.55 7.06
CA GLU A 31 15.48 4.78 6.50
C GLU A 31 15.02 3.42 5.94
N ALA A 32 14.02 2.82 6.58
CA ALA A 32 13.37 1.59 6.13
C ALA A 32 11.85 1.72 6.31
N ILE A 33 11.08 0.97 5.51
CA ILE A 33 9.63 1.03 5.51
C ILE A 33 9.03 -0.33 5.16
N THR A 34 7.90 -0.66 5.77
CA THR A 34 7.12 -1.83 5.35
C THR A 34 6.34 -1.49 4.09
N SER A 35 6.63 -2.19 3.00
CA SER A 35 5.91 -2.14 1.73
C SER A 35 4.82 -3.20 1.73
N LEU A 36 3.57 -2.78 1.47
CA LEU A 36 2.44 -3.68 1.26
C LEU A 36 2.13 -3.74 -0.22
N THR A 37 2.38 -4.90 -0.83
CA THR A 37 1.91 -5.22 -2.18
C THR A 37 0.71 -6.14 -2.07
N VAL A 38 -0.36 -5.82 -2.79
CA VAL A 38 -1.57 -6.63 -2.86
C VAL A 38 -1.76 -7.11 -4.28
N LYS A 39 -1.95 -8.41 -4.45
CA LYS A 39 -2.56 -8.95 -5.67
C LYS A 39 -4.07 -9.02 -5.44
N ALA A 40 -4.83 -8.33 -6.29
CA ALA A 40 -6.28 -8.26 -6.23
C ALA A 40 -6.88 -9.01 -7.42
N THR A 41 -7.82 -9.91 -7.14
CA THR A 41 -8.63 -10.55 -8.17
C THR A 41 -9.99 -9.89 -8.20
N VAL A 42 -10.43 -9.47 -9.38
CA VAL A 42 -11.72 -8.82 -9.62
C VAL A 42 -12.57 -9.63 -10.57
N GLU A 43 -13.90 -9.54 -10.43
CA GLU A 43 -14.88 -10.17 -11.31
C GLU A 43 -15.85 -9.11 -11.84
N ASN A 44 -16.13 -9.14 -13.14
CA ASN A 44 -17.14 -8.28 -13.76
C ASN A 44 -18.55 -8.91 -13.72
N ARG A 45 -19.58 -8.19 -14.18
CA ARG A 45 -20.96 -8.71 -14.22
C ARG A 45 -21.19 -9.91 -15.15
N THR A 46 -20.26 -10.21 -16.06
CA THR A 46 -20.34 -11.40 -16.94
C THR A 46 -19.58 -12.61 -16.39
N GLY A 47 -19.04 -12.51 -15.16
CA GLY A 47 -18.32 -13.60 -14.48
C GLY A 47 -16.87 -13.76 -14.95
N GLN A 48 -16.33 -12.81 -15.73
CA GLN A 48 -14.93 -12.83 -16.13
C GLN A 48 -14.07 -12.26 -15.01
N THR A 49 -12.95 -12.93 -14.74
CA THR A 49 -11.99 -12.52 -13.71
C THR A 49 -10.72 -11.92 -14.31
N ALA A 50 -10.12 -10.98 -13.58
CA ALA A 50 -8.80 -10.42 -13.88
C ALA A 50 -8.01 -10.18 -12.59
N GLU A 51 -6.68 -10.19 -12.70
CA GLU A 51 -5.77 -9.88 -11.59
C GLU A 51 -5.11 -8.50 -11.81
N GLY A 52 -4.85 -7.80 -10.71
CA GLY A 52 -4.08 -6.55 -10.69
C GLY A 52 -3.20 -6.45 -9.45
N LEU A 53 -2.18 -5.59 -9.52
CA LEU A 53 -1.30 -5.30 -8.39
C LEU A 53 -1.54 -3.88 -7.89
N GLY A 54 -1.65 -3.73 -6.57
CA GLY A 54 -1.59 -2.45 -5.86
C GLY A 54 -0.43 -2.46 -4.87
N ASN A 55 0.20 -1.32 -4.65
CA ASN A 55 1.28 -1.19 -3.67
C ASN A 55 1.14 0.11 -2.88
N ILE A 56 1.48 0.05 -1.59
CA ILE A 56 1.65 1.22 -0.75
C ILE A 56 2.78 1.02 0.26
N LEU A 57 3.55 2.08 0.53
CA LEU A 57 4.52 2.12 1.61
C LEU A 57 3.81 2.56 2.89
N LEU A 58 3.82 1.72 3.93
CA LEU A 58 3.08 1.95 5.16
C LEU A 58 3.88 2.86 6.11
N SER A 59 3.35 4.05 6.39
CA SER A 59 3.87 4.93 7.44
C SER A 59 2.74 5.76 8.04
N ASP A 60 2.77 5.89 9.35
CA ASP A 60 1.99 6.81 10.17
C ASP A 60 2.31 8.29 9.88
N ILE A 61 3.56 8.60 9.50
CA ILE A 61 4.02 9.97 9.19
C ILE A 61 3.20 10.58 8.02
N TRP A 62 2.64 9.76 7.13
CA TRP A 62 1.75 10.24 6.06
C TRP A 62 0.51 10.98 6.60
N GLY A 63 -0.05 10.49 7.71
CA GLY A 63 -1.24 11.07 8.35
C GLY A 63 -0.92 11.97 9.54
N TYR A 64 0.18 11.70 10.25
CA TYR A 64 0.58 12.36 11.49
C TYR A 64 2.06 12.83 11.41
N PRO A 65 2.37 13.89 10.63
CA PRO A 65 3.75 14.30 10.38
C PRO A 65 4.40 15.10 11.53
N SER A 66 3.66 15.31 12.63
CA SER A 66 4.13 16.05 13.81
C SER A 66 5.15 15.22 14.58
N ALA A 67 6.21 15.87 15.06
CA ALA A 67 7.19 15.23 15.94
C ALA A 67 6.68 15.01 17.38
N GLU A 68 5.49 15.55 17.71
CA GLU A 68 4.88 15.41 19.03
C GLU A 68 4.23 14.03 19.25
N MET A 69 3.94 13.30 18.16
CA MET A 69 3.37 11.96 18.21
C MET A 69 4.48 10.93 18.01
N SER A 70 4.59 9.96 18.91
CA SER A 70 5.46 8.80 18.72
C SER A 70 4.86 7.81 17.73
N HIS A 71 5.73 7.02 17.08
CA HIS A 71 5.36 5.87 16.26
C HIS A 71 4.74 4.72 17.10
N GLU A 72 5.02 4.70 18.40
CA GLU A 72 4.48 3.78 19.41
C GLU A 72 3.31 4.40 20.20
#